data_AF-A0A514X163-F1
#
_entry.id   AF-A0A514X163-F1
#
_cell.length_a   1.000
_cell.length_b   1.000
_cell.length_c   1.000
_cell.angle_alpha   90.00
_cell.angle_beta   90.00
_cell.angle_gamma   90.00
#
_symmetry.space_group_name_H-M   'P 1'
#
loop_
_entity.id
_entity.type
_entity.pdbx_description
1 polymer ?
#
loop_
_entity_poly.entity_id
_entity_poly.type
_entity_poly.pdbx_seq_one_letter_code
_entity_poly.pdbx_strand_id
1 'polypeptide(L)'
;MNNPSFTAKYLTDVSLTEEAQRYLKVIDQNFDDDFSTQGRGYFSAEDRELIQQRACAQAKELFAKATAPIDGEKLRQVWAEIVTDFHRNSFWGFQPLKHKPVQPLTEEQKTYRELWPYIWVLIQSGIILKTVVYFFGIRASNDPSPENTVYLILALLTSLGTLVFFAWRKHRK
;
A
#
# COMPACT_ATOMS: atom_id res chain seq x y z
N MET A 1 -10.42 -6.71 -1.73
CA MET A 1 -11.21 -6.60 -2.98
C MET A 1 -10.24 -6.56 -4.15
N ASN A 2 -10.31 -7.51 -5.09
CA ASN A 2 -9.50 -7.46 -6.31
C ASN A 2 -10.11 -6.37 -7.21
N ASN A 3 -9.45 -5.22 -7.32
CA ASN A 3 -9.81 -4.25 -8.36
C ASN A 3 -9.67 -4.95 -9.72
N PRO A 4 -10.69 -4.90 -10.59
CA PRO A 4 -10.56 -5.43 -11.94
C PRO A 4 -9.38 -4.76 -12.63
N SER A 5 -8.59 -5.57 -13.35
CA SER A 5 -7.48 -5.11 -14.18
C SER A 5 -7.96 -3.98 -15.10
N PHE A 6 -7.19 -2.90 -15.23
CA PHE A 6 -7.61 -1.77 -16.06
C PHE A 6 -7.60 -2.16 -17.54
N THR A 7 -6.68 -3.03 -17.96
CA THR A 7 -6.70 -3.58 -19.31
C THR A 7 -7.95 -4.42 -19.55
N ALA A 8 -8.39 -5.22 -18.56
CA ALA A 8 -9.65 -5.95 -18.63
C ALA A 8 -10.88 -5.02 -18.63
N LYS A 9 -10.80 -3.84 -18.01
CA LYS A 9 -11.87 -2.83 -18.02
C LYS A 9 -12.01 -2.16 -19.39
N TYR A 10 -10.90 -1.88 -20.07
CA TYR A 10 -10.91 -1.05 -21.27
C TYR A 10 -10.72 -1.82 -22.58
N LEU A 11 -10.14 -3.03 -22.60
CA LEU A 11 -9.84 -3.80 -23.82
C LEU A 11 -10.77 -5.01 -24.03
N THR A 12 -11.98 -5.00 -23.48
CA THR A 12 -12.97 -6.11 -23.53
C THR A 12 -13.32 -6.58 -24.94
N ASP A 13 -13.24 -5.68 -25.93
CA ASP A 13 -13.78 -5.91 -27.27
C ASP A 13 -12.69 -6.40 -28.27
N VAL A 14 -11.44 -6.54 -27.80
CA VAL A 14 -10.31 -6.95 -28.64
C VAL A 14 -10.12 -8.46 -28.58
N SER A 15 -10.15 -9.12 -29.74
CA SER A 15 -9.85 -10.56 -29.83
C SER A 15 -8.37 -10.81 -29.58
N LEU A 16 -8.04 -11.47 -28.48
CA LEU A 16 -6.68 -11.70 -27.98
C LEU A 16 -6.37 -13.19 -27.91
N THR A 17 -5.15 -13.59 -28.26
CA THR A 17 -4.66 -14.96 -28.01
C THR A 17 -4.37 -15.18 -26.51
N GLU A 18 -4.22 -16.43 -26.07
CA GLU A 18 -3.86 -16.72 -24.67
C GLU A 18 -2.54 -16.08 -24.25
N GLU A 19 -1.56 -16.00 -25.16
CA GLU A 19 -0.27 -15.35 -24.90
C GLU A 19 -0.45 -13.84 -24.68
N ALA A 20 -1.29 -13.19 -25.50
CA ALA A 20 -1.62 -11.78 -25.32
C ALA A 20 -2.34 -11.53 -23.99
N GLN A 21 -3.26 -12.42 -23.58
CA GLN A 21 -3.91 -12.32 -22.26
C GLN A 21 -2.93 -12.46 -21.09
N ARG A 22 -1.91 -13.31 -21.20
CA ARG A 22 -0.85 -13.41 -20.19
C ARG A 22 -0.03 -12.12 -20.11
N TYR A 23 0.26 -11.53 -21.26
CA TYR A 23 1.02 -10.29 -21.33
C TYR A 23 0.24 -9.07 -20.81
N LEU A 24 -1.09 -9.02 -20.98
CA LEU A 24 -1.92 -7.99 -20.34
C LEU A 24 -1.75 -7.94 -18.81
N LYS A 25 -1.59 -9.08 -18.14
CA LYS A 25 -1.33 -9.11 -16.69
C LYS A 25 0.01 -8.47 -16.33
N VAL A 26 1.02 -8.62 -17.20
CA VAL A 26 2.34 -7.98 -17.02
C VAL A 26 2.20 -6.48 -17.19
N ILE A 27 1.43 -6.03 -18.19
CA ILE A 27 1.11 -4.62 -18.40
C ILE A 27 0.42 -4.04 -17.16
N ASP A 28 -0.58 -4.74 -16.60
CA ASP A 28 -1.29 -4.26 -15.42
C ASP A 28 -0.37 -4.08 -14.21
N GLN A 29 0.59 -5.00 -14.03
CA GLN A 29 1.54 -4.98 -12.93
C GLN A 29 2.60 -3.87 -13.08
N ASN A 30 3.05 -3.63 -14.31
CA ASN A 30 4.17 -2.71 -14.59
C ASN A 30 3.71 -1.31 -15.03
N PHE A 31 2.40 -1.05 -15.09
CA PHE A 31 1.87 0.22 -15.59
C PHE A 31 2.49 1.45 -14.92
N ASP A 32 2.69 1.41 -13.59
CA ASP A 32 3.24 2.56 -12.86
C ASP A 32 4.72 2.81 -13.18
N ASP A 33 5.45 1.76 -13.55
CA ASP A 33 6.85 1.87 -13.96
C ASP A 33 6.93 2.36 -15.42
N ASP A 34 6.10 1.79 -16.29
CA ASP A 34 5.99 2.14 -17.72
C ASP A 34 5.61 3.62 -17.91
N PHE A 35 4.65 4.12 -17.14
CA PHE A 35 4.16 5.51 -17.19
C PHE A 35 4.72 6.39 -16.06
N SER A 36 5.87 6.01 -15.52
CA SER A 36 6.56 6.82 -14.51
C SER A 36 7.09 8.15 -15.10
N THR A 37 7.36 9.13 -14.24
CA THR A 37 7.89 10.43 -14.68
C THR A 37 9.41 10.46 -14.79
N GLN A 38 10.08 9.30 -14.67
CA GLN A 38 11.55 9.18 -14.61
C GLN A 38 12.20 10.14 -13.59
N GLY A 39 11.58 10.29 -12.41
CA GLY A 39 12.07 11.18 -11.35
C GLY A 39 11.64 12.65 -11.46
N ARG A 40 10.79 13.01 -12.43
CA ARG A 40 10.26 14.38 -12.59
C ARG A 40 9.04 14.69 -11.71
N GLY A 41 8.55 13.72 -10.94
CA GLY A 41 7.44 13.89 -10.00
C GLY A 41 6.48 12.70 -9.97
N TYR A 42 5.22 12.96 -9.69
CA TYR A 42 4.18 11.95 -9.55
C TYR A 42 2.89 12.41 -10.24
N PHE A 43 2.14 11.50 -10.86
CA PHE A 43 0.81 11.83 -11.34
C PHE A 43 -0.23 11.70 -10.22
N SER A 44 -1.25 12.56 -10.25
CA SER A 44 -2.40 12.41 -9.36
C SER A 44 -3.16 11.11 -9.66
N ALA A 45 -4.04 10.68 -8.75
CA ALA A 45 -4.88 9.51 -9.00
C ALA A 45 -5.82 9.72 -10.20
N GLU A 46 -6.30 10.95 -10.39
CA GLU A 46 -7.16 11.36 -11.52
C GLU A 46 -6.37 11.31 -12.83
N ASP A 47 -5.18 11.91 -12.87
CA ASP A 47 -4.30 11.87 -14.05
C ASP A 47 -3.94 10.43 -14.42
N ARG A 48 -3.68 9.58 -13.42
CA ARG A 48 -3.37 8.16 -13.64
C ARG A 48 -4.52 7.44 -14.34
N GLU A 49 -5.76 7.68 -13.91
CA GLU A 49 -6.93 7.09 -14.58
C GLU A 49 -7.08 7.59 -16.02
N LEU A 50 -6.84 8.89 -16.27
CA LEU A 50 -6.89 9.47 -17.60
C LEU A 50 -5.76 8.92 -18.51
N ILE A 51 -4.56 8.72 -17.98
CA ILE A 51 -3.44 8.09 -18.70
C ILE A 51 -3.80 6.64 -19.06
N GLN A 52 -4.37 5.87 -18.13
CA GLN A 52 -4.83 4.50 -18.40
C GLN A 52 -5.87 4.47 -19.52
N GLN A 53 -6.88 5.34 -19.45
CA GLN A 53 -7.93 5.44 -20.46
C GLN A 53 -7.34 5.78 -21.83
N ARG A 54 -6.44 6.76 -21.89
CA ARG A 54 -5.79 7.20 -23.13
C ARG A 54 -4.87 6.14 -23.73
N ALA A 55 -4.06 5.48 -22.91
CA ALA A 55 -3.19 4.39 -23.34
C ALA A 55 -4.01 3.23 -23.93
N CYS A 56 -5.10 2.83 -23.27
CA CYS A 56 -6.00 1.80 -23.79
C CYS A 56 -6.74 2.25 -25.06
N ALA A 57 -7.14 3.52 -25.16
CA ALA A 57 -7.78 4.05 -26.37
C ALA A 57 -6.82 4.02 -27.58
N GLN A 58 -5.56 4.46 -27.41
CA GLN A 58 -4.54 4.36 -28.45
C GLN A 58 -4.25 2.91 -28.83
N ALA A 59 -4.18 2.01 -27.85
CA ALA A 59 -4.03 0.58 -28.11
C ALA A 59 -5.20 0.04 -28.96
N LYS A 60 -6.44 0.40 -28.63
CA LYS A 60 -7.62 0.05 -29.44
C LYS A 60 -7.53 0.58 -30.86
N GLU A 61 -7.13 1.83 -31.06
CA GLU A 61 -6.98 2.40 -32.40
C GLU A 61 -5.93 1.67 -33.24
N LEU A 62 -4.81 1.28 -32.62
CA LEU A 62 -3.76 0.51 -33.27
C LEU A 62 -4.20 -0.93 -33.57
N PHE A 63 -5.04 -1.52 -32.71
CA PHE A 63 -5.61 -2.86 -32.93
C PHE A 63 -6.81 -2.86 -33.88
N ALA A 64 -7.56 -1.77 -34.01
CA ALA A 64 -8.70 -1.66 -34.94
C ALA A 64 -8.29 -1.85 -36.40
N LYS A 65 -7.00 -1.65 -36.71
CA LYS A 65 -6.40 -1.90 -38.02
C LYS A 65 -6.00 -3.37 -38.25
N ALA A 66 -6.15 -4.25 -37.24
CA ALA A 66 -5.77 -5.65 -37.33
C ALA A 66 -6.98 -6.54 -37.65
N THR A 67 -6.87 -7.33 -38.73
CA THR A 67 -7.92 -8.27 -39.17
C THR A 67 -7.87 -9.61 -38.43
N ALA A 68 -6.80 -9.88 -37.68
CA ALA A 68 -6.55 -11.15 -36.98
C ALA A 68 -6.48 -10.94 -35.46
N PRO A 69 -6.70 -12.01 -34.66
CA PRO A 69 -6.49 -11.95 -33.22
C PRO A 69 -5.09 -11.42 -32.90
N ILE A 70 -5.00 -10.50 -31.94
CA ILE A 70 -3.73 -9.90 -31.55
C ILE A 70 -2.91 -10.95 -30.78
N ASP A 71 -1.70 -11.21 -31.27
CA ASP A 71 -0.72 -12.08 -30.60
C ASP A 71 0.04 -11.32 -29.49
N GLY A 72 0.82 -12.05 -28.68
CA GLY A 72 1.57 -11.47 -27.58
C GLY A 72 2.69 -10.52 -28.04
N GLU A 73 3.32 -10.80 -29.18
CA GLU A 73 4.43 -9.99 -29.70
C GLU A 73 3.95 -8.64 -30.22
N LYS A 74 2.87 -8.62 -31.01
CA LYS A 74 2.24 -7.39 -31.51
C LYS A 74 1.68 -6.56 -30.38
N LEU A 75 1.08 -7.18 -29.36
CA LEU A 75 0.64 -6.47 -28.15
C LEU A 75 1.83 -5.80 -27.46
N ARG A 76 2.97 -6.49 -27.31
CA ARG A 76 4.20 -5.92 -26.74
C ARG A 76 4.75 -4.77 -27.57
N GLN A 77 4.77 -4.89 -28.90
CA GLN A 77 5.23 -3.83 -29.79
C GLN A 77 4.35 -2.58 -29.69
N VAL A 78 3.02 -2.75 -29.77
CA VAL A 78 2.05 -1.67 -29.64
C VAL A 78 2.16 -1.00 -28.27
N TRP A 79 2.30 -1.79 -27.21
CA TRP A 79 2.44 -1.23 -25.86
C TRP A 79 3.74 -0.43 -25.71
N ALA A 80 4.87 -0.94 -26.21
CA ALA A 80 6.14 -0.24 -26.19
C ALA A 80 6.09 1.07 -27.00
N GLU A 81 5.36 1.10 -28.11
CA GLU A 81 5.13 2.31 -28.91
C GLU A 81 4.35 3.36 -28.11
N ILE A 82 3.26 2.97 -27.46
CA ILE A 82 2.44 3.87 -26.61
C ILE A 82 3.25 4.45 -25.45
N VAL A 83 4.02 3.60 -24.76
CA VAL A 83 4.89 4.05 -23.66
C VAL A 83 5.95 5.02 -24.19
N THR A 84 6.57 4.71 -25.33
CA THR A 84 7.55 5.59 -25.94
C THR A 84 6.94 6.93 -26.35
N ASP A 85 5.74 6.91 -26.93
CA ASP A 85 4.98 8.11 -27.31
C ASP A 85 4.67 8.98 -26.09
N PHE A 86 4.23 8.37 -24.98
CA PHE A 86 4.01 9.05 -23.71
C PHE A 86 5.24 9.83 -23.23
N HIS A 87 6.41 9.18 -23.21
CA HIS A 87 7.65 9.82 -22.75
C HIS A 87 8.18 10.88 -23.72
N ARG A 88 7.99 10.70 -25.04
CA ARG A 88 8.45 11.65 -26.06
C ARG A 88 7.57 12.89 -26.17
N ASN A 89 6.26 12.74 -26.02
CA ASN A 89 5.29 13.82 -26.18
C ASN A 89 4.92 14.50 -24.86
N SER A 90 5.93 14.75 -24.01
CA SER A 90 5.77 15.47 -22.72
C SER A 90 4.64 14.91 -21.86
N PHE A 91 4.59 13.59 -21.69
CA PHE A 91 3.56 12.90 -20.91
C PHE A 91 2.14 13.23 -21.39
N TRP A 92 1.96 13.43 -22.70
CA TRP A 92 0.69 13.84 -23.32
C TRP A 92 0.06 15.12 -22.75
N GLY A 93 0.86 15.98 -22.13
CA GLY A 93 0.42 17.23 -21.49
C GLY A 93 0.04 17.09 -20.01
N PHE A 94 0.08 15.89 -19.43
CA PHE A 94 -0.13 15.70 -18.00
C PHE A 94 1.04 16.30 -17.20
N GLN A 95 0.73 17.07 -16.16
CA GLN A 95 1.73 17.78 -15.37
C GLN A 95 2.08 16.97 -14.11
N PRO A 96 3.34 16.52 -13.95
CA PRO A 96 3.74 15.80 -12.76
C PRO A 96 3.78 16.71 -11.54
N LEU A 97 3.22 16.22 -10.44
CA LEU A 97 3.30 16.83 -9.12
C LEU A 97 4.70 16.63 -8.54
N LYS A 98 5.26 17.68 -7.93
CA LYS A 98 6.57 17.59 -7.26
C LYS A 98 6.58 16.68 -6.03
N HIS A 99 5.41 16.46 -5.43
CA HIS A 99 5.26 15.67 -4.21
C HIS A 99 4.41 14.45 -4.49
N LYS A 100 4.73 13.34 -3.81
CA LYS A 100 3.94 12.11 -3.91
C LYS A 100 2.51 12.42 -3.43
N PRO A 101 1.48 12.17 -4.26
CA PRO A 101 0.10 12.40 -3.85
C PRO A 101 -0.22 11.50 -2.66
N VAL A 102 -0.85 12.10 -1.66
CA VAL A 102 -1.35 11.35 -0.51
C VAL A 102 -2.56 10.57 -1.01
N GLN A 103 -2.43 9.24 -1.08
CA GLN A 103 -3.59 8.41 -1.40
C GLN A 103 -4.60 8.57 -0.25
N PRO A 104 -5.88 8.87 -0.55
CA PRO A 104 -6.90 8.87 0.49
C PRO A 104 -6.97 7.47 1.09
N LEU A 105 -6.71 7.37 2.39
CA LEU A 105 -6.83 6.11 3.12
C LEU A 105 -8.27 5.62 3.02
N THR A 106 -8.46 4.34 2.74
CA THR A 106 -9.79 3.73 2.82
C THR A 106 -10.31 3.79 4.26
N GLU A 107 -11.63 3.75 4.45
CA GLU A 107 -12.24 3.73 5.80
C GLU A 107 -11.68 2.59 6.66
N GLU A 108 -11.43 1.42 6.07
CA GLU A 108 -10.77 0.29 6.75
C GLU A 108 -9.32 0.61 7.18
N GLN A 109 -8.53 1.24 6.31
CA GLN A 109 -7.14 1.61 6.63
C GLN A 109 -7.07 2.71 7.69
N LYS A 110 -8.01 3.67 7.66
CA LYS A 110 -8.16 4.67 8.73
C LYS A 110 -8.46 3.98 10.06
N THR A 111 -9.45 3.11 10.06
CA THR A 111 -9.85 2.33 11.25
C THR A 111 -8.67 1.52 11.79
N TYR A 112 -7.93 0.81 10.94
CA TYR A 112 -6.76 0.04 11.36
C TYR A 112 -5.67 0.93 11.97
N ARG A 113 -5.39 2.08 11.35
CA ARG A 113 -4.41 3.05 11.85
C ARG A 113 -4.81 3.63 13.21
N GLU A 114 -6.10 3.82 13.44
CA GLU A 114 -6.64 4.25 14.73
C GLU A 114 -6.61 3.15 15.78
N LEU A 115 -6.80 1.89 15.39
CA LEU A 115 -6.78 0.72 16.26
C LEU A 115 -5.35 0.26 16.63
N TRP A 116 -4.37 0.48 15.75
CA TRP A 116 -2.99 0.02 15.93
C TRP A 116 -2.34 0.43 17.26
N PRO A 117 -2.47 1.69 17.74
CA PRO A 117 -1.97 2.08 19.07
C PRO A 117 -2.57 1.25 20.21
N TYR A 118 -3.84 0.87 20.13
CA TYR A 118 -4.49 0.05 21.16
C TYR A 118 -3.97 -1.39 21.15
N ILE A 119 -3.80 -1.97 19.95
CA ILE A 119 -3.18 -3.29 19.79
C ILE A 119 -1.76 -3.28 20.36
N TRP A 120 -0.99 -2.22 20.06
CA TRP A 120 0.37 -2.07 20.56
C TRP A 120 0.43 -1.98 22.10
N VAL A 121 -0.47 -1.21 22.72
CA VAL A 121 -0.55 -1.13 24.18
C VAL A 121 -0.96 -2.45 24.81
N LEU A 122 -1.87 -3.19 24.18
CA LEU A 122 -2.25 -4.52 24.65
C LEU A 122 -1.03 -5.46 24.66
N ILE A 123 -0.25 -5.49 23.57
CA ILE A 123 1.00 -6.28 23.51
C ILE A 123 1.98 -5.83 24.59
N GLN A 124 2.21 -4.52 24.72
CA GLN A 124 3.13 -3.96 25.71
C GLN A 124 2.71 -4.32 27.14
N SER A 125 1.41 -4.22 27.45
CA SER A 125 0.86 -4.59 28.76
C SER A 125 1.04 -6.08 29.05
N GLY A 126 0.87 -6.95 28.05
CA GLY A 126 1.11 -8.38 28.19
C GLY A 126 2.58 -8.71 28.50
N ILE A 127 3.51 -8.02 27.83
CA ILE A 127 4.96 -8.17 28.10
C ILE A 127 5.28 -7.69 29.52
N ILE A 128 4.82 -6.50 29.90
CA ILE A 128 5.09 -5.93 31.23
C ILE A 128 4.49 -6.83 32.31
N LEU A 129 3.23 -7.24 32.17
CA LEU A 129 2.56 -8.11 33.14
C LEU A 129 3.32 -9.42 33.30
N LYS A 130 3.74 -10.05 32.20
CA LYS A 130 4.54 -11.27 32.26
C LYS A 130 5.87 -11.04 32.97
N THR A 131 6.57 -9.94 32.69
CA THR A 131 7.84 -9.62 33.37
C THR A 131 7.63 -9.34 34.86
N VAL A 132 6.61 -8.56 35.23
CA VAL A 132 6.29 -8.23 36.62
C VAL A 132 5.91 -9.49 37.40
N VAL A 133 4.97 -10.27 36.90
CA VAL A 133 4.46 -11.47 37.59
C VAL A 133 5.51 -12.59 37.61
N TYR A 134 6.18 -12.85 36.49
CA TYR A 134 7.07 -14.01 36.39
C TYR A 134 8.46 -13.72 36.97
N PHE A 135 9.05 -12.55 36.69
CA PHE A 135 10.40 -12.27 37.19
C PHE A 135 10.36 -11.77 38.63
N PHE A 136 9.54 -10.77 38.93
CA PHE A 136 9.49 -10.21 40.29
C PHE A 136 8.58 -11.01 41.22
N GLY A 137 7.47 -11.58 40.73
CA GLY A 137 6.60 -12.42 41.56
C GLY A 137 7.26 -13.72 42.00
N ILE A 138 7.93 -14.46 41.10
CA ILE A 138 8.65 -15.69 41.48
C ILE A 138 9.84 -15.36 42.38
N ARG A 139 10.59 -14.30 42.07
CA ARG A 139 11.75 -13.89 42.89
C ARG A 139 11.34 -13.44 44.29
N ALA A 140 10.26 -12.68 44.43
CA ALA A 140 9.71 -12.29 45.73
C ALA A 140 9.10 -13.49 46.49
N SER A 141 8.52 -14.47 45.80
CA SER A 141 8.03 -15.70 46.42
C SER A 141 9.15 -16.61 46.92
N ASN A 142 10.30 -16.65 46.22
CA ASN A 142 11.44 -17.49 46.58
C ASN A 142 12.32 -16.84 47.66
N ASP A 143 12.41 -15.50 47.68
CA ASP A 143 13.16 -14.74 48.68
C ASP A 143 12.36 -13.49 49.07
N PRO A 144 11.52 -13.56 50.13
CA PRO A 144 10.63 -12.50 50.56
C PRO A 144 11.38 -11.40 51.33
N SER A 145 12.51 -10.96 50.80
CA SER A 145 13.25 -9.83 51.35
C SER A 145 12.47 -8.52 51.12
N PRO A 146 12.65 -7.52 52.00
CA PRO A 146 12.05 -6.19 51.82
C PRO A 146 12.42 -5.55 50.48
N GLU A 147 13.63 -5.79 50.00
CA GLU A 147 14.14 -5.27 48.73
C GLU A 147 13.36 -5.83 47.52
N ASN A 148 13.14 -7.15 47.49
CA ASN A 148 12.37 -7.80 46.41
C ASN A 148 10.91 -7.34 46.40
N THR A 149 10.33 -7.08 47.58
CA THR A 149 8.97 -6.54 47.71
C THR A 149 8.87 -5.10 47.17
N VAL A 150 9.88 -4.27 47.44
CA VAL A 150 9.95 -2.90 46.89
C VAL A 150 10.06 -2.94 45.37
N TYR A 151 10.89 -3.81 44.79
CA TYR A 151 11.00 -3.95 43.33
C TYR A 151 9.68 -4.41 42.69
N LEU A 152 8.95 -5.33 43.32
CA LEU A 152 7.63 -5.76 42.85
C LEU A 152 6.63 -4.58 42.81
N ILE A 153 6.55 -3.79 43.89
CA ILE A 153 5.67 -2.62 43.98
C ILE A 153 6.06 -1.57 42.94
N LEU A 154 7.35 -1.29 42.78
CA LEU A 154 7.85 -0.30 41.82
C LEU A 154 7.54 -0.71 40.37
N ALA A 155 7.65 -2.01 40.07
CA ALA A 155 7.31 -2.54 38.76
C ALA A 155 5.80 -2.48 38.47
N LEU A 156 4.94 -2.74 39.48
CA LEU A 156 3.49 -2.58 39.37
C LEU A 156 3.10 -1.11 39.15
N LEU A 157 3.67 -0.18 39.92
CA LEU A 157 3.42 1.25 39.78
C LEU A 157 3.87 1.78 38.41
N THR A 158 5.01 1.31 37.90
CA THR A 158 5.51 1.67 36.57
C THR A 158 4.59 1.13 35.46
N SER A 159 4.09 -0.10 35.61
CA SER A 159 3.11 -0.67 34.68
C SER A 159 1.81 0.12 34.68
N LEU A 160 1.31 0.52 35.85
CA LEU A 160 0.09 1.30 35.95
C LEU A 160 0.27 2.72 35.39
N GLY A 161 1.41 3.35 35.70
CA GLY A 161 1.75 4.69 35.25
C GLY A 161 1.87 4.80 33.72
N THR A 162 2.45 3.79 33.07
CA THR A 162 2.55 3.75 31.59
C THR A 162 1.18 3.65 30.91
N LEU A 163 0.25 2.87 31.47
CA LEU A 163 -1.13 2.78 31.00
C LEU A 163 -1.89 4.12 31.19
N VAL A 164 -1.81 4.72 32.37
CA VAL A 164 -2.45 6.01 32.67
C VAL A 164 -1.90 7.12 31.77
N PHE A 165 -0.58 7.17 31.59
CA PHE A 165 0.07 8.14 30.69
C PHE A 165 -0.39 7.97 29.24
N PHE A 166 -0.50 6.73 28.76
CA PHE A 166 -1.00 6.46 27.41
C PHE A 166 -2.45 6.94 27.24
N ALA A 167 -3.33 6.59 28.18
CA ALA A 167 -4.73 7.02 28.17
C ALA A 167 -4.87 8.55 28.18
N TRP A 168 -4.08 9.24 29.02
CA TRP A 168 -4.06 10.69 29.09
C TRP A 168 -3.54 11.36 27.81
N ARG A 169 -2.44 10.84 27.23
CA ARG A 169 -1.87 11.36 25.98
C ARG A 169 -2.83 11.20 24.80
N LYS A 170 -3.59 10.11 24.75
CA LYS A 170 -4.57 9.85 23.70
C LYS A 170 -5.86 10.65 23.88
N HIS A 171 -6.29 10.95 25.11
CA HIS A 171 -7.45 11.82 25.36
C HIS A 171 -7.21 13.28 24.93
N ARG A 172 -5.96 13.76 24.94
CA ARG A 172 -5.61 15.15 24.56
C ARG A 172 -5.30 15.34 23.07
N LYS A 173 -5.31 14.27 22.27
CA LYS A 173 -5.03 14.29 20.83
C LYS A 173 -6.27 13.91 20.05
#